data_AF-A0A327Y289-F1
#
_entry.id   AF-A0A327Y289-F1
#
_cell.length_a   1.000
_cell.length_b   1.000
_cell.length_c   1.000
_cell.angle_alpha   90.00
_cell.angle_beta   90.00
_cell.angle_gamma   90.00
#
_symmetry.space_group_name_H-M   'P 1'
#
loop_
_entity.id
_entity.type
_entity.pdbx_description
1 polymer ?
#
loop_
_entity_poly.entity_id
_entity_poly.type
_entity_poly.pdbx_seq_one_letter_code
_entity_poly.pdbx_strand_id
1 'polypeptide(L)'
;MKYSPGAPRKLEAYQEQEFAQIIEHQLPVDVGFEAKYNWTLPIIASLIEKKWGKKYSIRGVGEILHRLGLSYTRPTYTLAHADEDKQKEFVEQTFPNVKKTVEWRNRLHSLSR
;
A
#
# COMPACT_ATOMS: atom_id res chain seq x y z
N MET A 1 -7.92 30.11 -24.18
CA MET A 1 -6.58 29.64 -23.77
C MET A 1 -6.41 28.21 -24.25
N LYS A 2 -5.39 27.91 -25.06
CA LYS A 2 -5.05 26.52 -25.44
C LYS A 2 -4.17 25.95 -24.33
N TYR A 3 -4.69 25.00 -23.55
CA TYR A 3 -3.87 24.24 -22.60
C TYR A 3 -3.03 23.23 -23.36
N SER A 4 -1.77 23.06 -22.94
CA SER A 4 -0.96 21.95 -23.46
C SER A 4 -1.60 20.63 -23.07
N PRO A 5 -1.66 19.63 -23.98
CA PRO A 5 -2.09 18.30 -23.61
C PRO A 5 -1.17 17.79 -22.50
N GLY A 6 -1.76 17.27 -21.42
CA GLY A 6 -1.02 16.70 -20.29
C GLY A 6 -0.14 15.52 -20.71
N ALA A 7 0.61 14.97 -19.75
CA ALA A 7 1.48 13.83 -20.03
C ALA A 7 0.68 12.66 -20.66
N PRO A 8 1.22 12.01 -21.70
CA PRO A 8 0.55 10.90 -22.36
C PRO A 8 0.38 9.72 -21.39
N ARG A 9 -0.71 8.96 -21.57
CA ARG A 9 -0.97 7.76 -20.76
C ARG A 9 0.10 6.71 -21.06
N LYS A 10 0.66 6.08 -20.03
CA LYS A 10 1.61 4.96 -20.23
C LYS A 10 0.91 3.61 -20.44
N LEU A 11 -0.34 3.49 -19.98
CA LEU A 11 -1.20 2.34 -20.24
C LEU A 11 -2.14 2.66 -21.40
N GLU A 12 -2.32 1.69 -22.28
CA GLU A 12 -3.30 1.73 -23.36
C GLU A 12 -4.70 1.41 -22.85
N ALA A 13 -5.74 1.77 -23.62
CA ALA A 13 -7.13 1.60 -23.19
C ALA A 13 -7.49 0.15 -22.82
N TYR A 14 -7.00 -0.83 -23.59
CA TYR A 14 -7.23 -2.24 -23.28
C TYR A 14 -6.55 -2.66 -21.96
N GLN A 15 -5.37 -2.12 -21.68
CA GLN A 15 -4.62 -2.40 -20.45
C GLN A 15 -5.33 -1.78 -19.25
N GLU A 16 -5.88 -0.58 -19.40
CA GLU A 16 -6.69 0.10 -18.38
C GLU A 16 -7.97 -0.70 -18.05
N GLN A 17 -8.64 -1.28 -19.05
CA GLN A 17 -9.82 -2.14 -18.86
C GLN A 17 -9.47 -3.46 -18.18
N GLU A 18 -8.43 -4.15 -18.67
CA GLU A 18 -7.97 -5.41 -18.07
C GLU A 18 -7.51 -5.18 -16.62
N PHE A 19 -6.80 -4.08 -16.38
CA PHE A 19 -6.40 -3.67 -15.04
C PHE A 19 -7.60 -3.50 -14.10
N ALA A 20 -8.65 -2.78 -14.53
CA ALA A 20 -9.85 -2.60 -13.71
C ALA A 20 -10.50 -3.94 -13.35
N GLN A 21 -10.62 -4.86 -14.32
CA GLN A 21 -11.17 -6.19 -14.10
C GLN A 21 -10.38 -7.02 -13.08
N ILE A 22 -9.04 -6.92 -13.08
CA ILE A 22 -8.20 -7.60 -12.09
C ILE A 22 -8.45 -7.04 -10.69
N ILE A 23 -8.44 -5.72 -10.54
CA ILE A 23 -8.61 -5.08 -9.23
C ILE A 23 -10.00 -5.34 -8.66
N GLU A 24 -11.03 -5.42 -9.51
CA GLU A 24 -12.42 -5.64 -9.10
C GLU A 24 -12.73 -7.10 -8.74
N HIS A 25 -12.16 -8.06 -9.48
CA HIS A 25 -12.58 -9.47 -9.40
C HIS A 25 -11.54 -10.42 -8.80
N GLN A 26 -10.30 -9.96 -8.57
CA GLN A 26 -9.22 -10.81 -8.06
C GLN A 26 -8.60 -10.21 -6.80
N LEU A 27 -8.00 -11.09 -6.00
CA LEU A 27 -7.17 -10.72 -4.87
C LEU A 27 -5.70 -10.66 -5.29
N PRO A 28 -4.83 -9.96 -4.53
CA PRO A 28 -3.40 -9.94 -4.85
C PRO A 28 -2.77 -11.34 -4.87
N VAL A 29 -3.27 -12.26 -4.03
CA VAL A 29 -2.83 -13.65 -4.01
C VAL A 29 -3.12 -14.40 -5.31
N ASP A 30 -4.24 -14.09 -5.97
CA ASP A 30 -4.65 -14.76 -7.22
C ASP A 30 -3.71 -14.39 -8.38
N VAL A 31 -3.03 -13.24 -8.29
CA VAL A 31 -2.05 -12.77 -9.28
C VAL A 31 -0.58 -12.93 -8.82
N GLY A 32 -0.38 -13.68 -7.72
CA GLY A 32 0.94 -14.08 -7.23
C GLY A 32 1.66 -13.04 -6.36
N PHE A 33 0.93 -12.28 -5.54
CA PHE A 33 1.48 -11.52 -4.41
C PHE A 33 1.24 -12.25 -3.09
N GLU A 34 2.15 -12.12 -2.13
CA GLU A 34 1.99 -12.71 -0.80
C GLU A 34 0.87 -12.06 0.03
N ALA A 35 0.47 -10.84 -0.33
CA ALA A 35 -0.61 -10.12 0.33
C ALA A 35 -1.94 -10.84 0.09
N LYS A 36 -2.54 -11.38 1.15
CA LYS A 36 -3.69 -12.28 1.02
C LYS A 36 -4.98 -11.61 0.52
N TYR A 37 -5.25 -10.36 0.92
CA TYR A 37 -6.60 -9.80 0.74
C TYR A 37 -6.65 -8.34 0.24
N ASN A 38 -5.67 -7.50 0.58
CA ASN A 38 -5.80 -6.06 0.35
C ASN A 38 -4.93 -5.56 -0.81
N TRP A 39 -5.57 -4.88 -1.77
CA TRP A 39 -4.88 -4.10 -2.78
C TRP A 39 -4.30 -2.83 -2.16
N THR A 40 -2.98 -2.76 -2.07
CA THR A 40 -2.26 -1.54 -1.69
C THR A 40 -1.66 -0.88 -2.93
N LEU A 41 -1.50 0.45 -2.92
CA LEU A 41 -0.89 1.14 -4.06
C LEU A 41 0.49 0.57 -4.46
N PRO A 42 1.39 0.17 -3.54
CA PRO A 42 2.63 -0.49 -3.90
C PRO A 42 2.42 -1.82 -4.64
N ILE A 43 1.50 -2.67 -4.16
CA ILE A 43 1.17 -3.94 -4.82
C ILE A 43 0.63 -3.69 -6.23
N ILE A 44 -0.25 -2.70 -6.37
CA ILE A 44 -0.81 -2.31 -7.67
C ILE A 44 0.30 -1.80 -8.61
N ALA A 45 1.25 -1.00 -8.11
CA ALA A 45 2.39 -0.55 -8.90
C ALA A 45 3.22 -1.75 -9.41
N SER A 46 3.49 -2.71 -8.54
CA SER A 46 4.19 -3.95 -8.89
C SER A 46 3.40 -4.82 -9.86
N LEU A 47 2.07 -4.86 -9.77
CA LEU A 47 1.21 -5.57 -10.73
C LEU A 47 1.36 -4.98 -12.13
N ILE A 48 1.28 -3.65 -12.24
CA ILE A 48 1.39 -2.94 -13.52
C ILE A 48 2.77 -3.17 -14.14
N GLU A 49 3.83 -3.13 -13.33
CA GLU A 49 5.19 -3.42 -13.77
C GLU A 49 5.34 -4.88 -14.22
N LYS A 50 4.82 -5.84 -13.46
CA LYS A 50 4.89 -7.28 -13.77
C LYS A 50 4.13 -7.65 -15.04
N LYS A 51 2.94 -7.07 -15.29
CA LYS A 51 2.11 -7.39 -16.47
C LYS A 51 2.52 -6.64 -17.73
N TRP A 52 2.86 -5.36 -17.65
CA TRP A 52 3.07 -4.51 -18.84
C TRP A 52 4.44 -3.82 -18.89
N GLY A 53 5.33 -4.06 -17.92
CA GLY A 53 6.66 -3.45 -17.86
C GLY A 53 6.63 -1.93 -17.65
N LYS A 54 5.50 -1.36 -17.23
CA LYS A 54 5.34 0.09 -17.03
C LYS A 54 5.53 0.44 -15.56
N LYS A 55 6.58 1.22 -15.28
CA LYS A 55 6.84 1.75 -13.92
C LYS A 55 5.96 2.95 -13.61
N TYR A 56 5.32 2.89 -12.45
CA TYR A 56 4.50 3.97 -11.89
C TYR A 56 4.97 4.34 -10.48
N SER A 57 4.88 5.63 -10.17
CA SER A 57 4.96 6.08 -8.78
C SER A 57 3.64 5.77 -8.06
N ILE A 58 3.68 5.68 -6.73
CA ILE A 58 2.49 5.49 -5.89
C ILE A 58 1.41 6.54 -6.19
N ARG A 59 1.82 7.80 -6.37
CA ARG A 59 0.92 8.88 -6.79
C ARG A 59 0.29 8.59 -8.15
N GLY A 60 1.10 8.18 -9.13
CA GLY A 60 0.62 7.87 -10.48
C GLY A 60 -0.38 6.70 -10.50
N VAL A 61 -0.18 5.69 -9.64
CA VAL A 61 -1.15 4.61 -9.45
C VAL A 61 -2.47 5.15 -8.89
N GLY A 62 -2.42 6.03 -7.90
CA GLY A 62 -3.62 6.68 -7.37
C GLY A 62 -4.38 7.48 -8.45
N GLU A 63 -3.65 8.19 -9.33
CA GLU A 63 -4.24 8.90 -10.46
C GLU A 63 -4.83 7.95 -11.53
N ILE A 64 -4.24 6.77 -11.76
CA ILE A 64 -4.84 5.75 -12.63
C ILE A 64 -6.15 5.26 -12.03
N LEU A 65 -6.16 4.84 -10.76
CA LEU A 65 -7.36 4.34 -10.09
C LEU A 65 -8.49 5.36 -10.15
N HIS A 66 -8.21 6.62 -9.81
CA HIS A 66 -9.20 7.68 -9.84
C HIS A 66 -9.81 7.88 -11.24
N ARG A 67 -9.00 7.79 -12.30
CA ARG A 67 -9.49 7.90 -13.69
C ARG A 67 -10.37 6.72 -14.11
N LEU A 68 -10.17 5.56 -13.51
CA LEU A 68 -10.98 4.35 -13.74
C LEU A 68 -12.20 4.28 -12.82
N GLY A 69 -12.49 5.33 -12.05
CA GLY A 69 -13.59 5.34 -11.08
C GLY A 69 -13.33 4.51 -9.83
N LEU A 70 -12.09 4.05 -9.62
CA LEU A 70 -11.67 3.30 -8.45
C LEU A 70 -11.08 4.25 -7.41
N SER A 71 -11.52 4.11 -6.16
CA SER A 71 -11.00 4.86 -5.02
C SER A 71 -10.32 3.93 -4.02
N TYR A 72 -9.24 4.40 -3.40
CA TYR A 72 -8.59 3.69 -2.30
C TYR A 72 -8.73 4.50 -1.02
N THR A 73 -8.93 3.82 0.09
CA THR A 73 -9.00 4.44 1.41
C THR A 73 -7.62 4.48 2.03
N ARG A 74 -7.19 5.67 2.46
CA ARG A 74 -6.02 5.80 3.35
C ARG A 74 -6.52 5.62 4.77
N PRO A 75 -6.06 4.60 5.51
CA PRO A 75 -6.33 4.54 6.94
C PRO A 75 -5.69 5.77 7.57
N THR A 76 -6.52 6.74 7.94
CA THR A 76 -6.11 7.90 8.74
C THR A 76 -6.27 7.48 10.18
N TYR A 77 -5.20 6.92 10.74
CA TYR A 77 -5.22 6.39 12.09
C TYR A 77 -5.16 7.55 13.08
N THR A 78 -6.32 8.13 13.37
CA THR A 78 -6.54 8.84 14.63
C THR A 78 -7.47 7.93 15.42
N LEU A 79 -6.91 7.15 16.34
CA LEU A 79 -7.72 6.37 17.27
C LEU A 79 -8.54 7.36 18.09
N ALA A 80 -9.84 7.48 17.79
CA ALA A 80 -10.74 8.38 18.51
C ALA A 80 -10.82 8.07 20.03
N HIS A 81 -10.39 6.87 20.43
CA HIS A 81 -10.35 6.40 21.81
C HIS A 81 -8.92 6.23 22.37
N ALA A 82 -7.89 6.74 21.68
CA ALA A 82 -6.55 6.73 22.25
C ALA A 82 -6.50 7.64 23.47
N ASP A 83 -6.09 7.06 24.59
CA ASP A 83 -5.90 7.73 25.86
C ASP A 83 -4.47 8.27 25.89
N GLU A 84 -4.33 9.60 25.84
CA GLU A 84 -3.03 10.27 25.72
C GLU A 84 -2.10 9.95 26.90
N ASP A 85 -2.65 9.78 28.09
CA ASP A 85 -1.87 9.47 29.30
C ASP A 85 -1.33 8.04 29.25
N LYS A 86 -2.14 7.08 28.82
CA LYS A 86 -1.68 5.70 28.59
C LYS A 86 -0.65 5.60 27.47
N GLN A 87 -0.77 6.44 26.44
CA GLN A 87 0.22 6.49 25.36
C GLN A 87 1.57 7.02 25.86
N LYS A 88 1.57 8.07 26.70
CA LYS A 88 2.79 8.59 27.34
C LYS A 88 3.43 7.55 28.25
N GLU A 89 2.65 6.92 29.13
CA GLU A 89 3.13 5.86 30.02
C GLU A 89 3.75 4.70 29.23
N PHE A 90 3.13 4.32 28.11
CA PHE A 90 3.67 3.28 27.25
C PHE A 90 5.02 3.68 26.64
N VAL A 91 5.15 4.90 26.12
CA VAL A 91 6.37 5.39 25.47
C VAL A 91 7.52 5.55 26.47
N GLU A 92 7.24 6.07 27.67
CA GLU A 92 8.27 6.40 28.65
C GLU A 92 8.69 5.20 29.51
N GLN A 93 7.76 4.30 29.85
CA GLN A 93 8.02 3.25 30.83
C GLN A 93 7.95 1.85 30.22
N THR A 94 6.85 1.53 29.56
CA THR A 94 6.59 0.16 29.09
C THR A 94 7.50 -0.20 27.93
N PHE A 95 7.62 0.66 26.92
CA PHE A 95 8.38 0.40 25.71
C PHE A 95 9.89 0.22 25.95
N PRO A 96 10.58 1.07 26.74
CA PRO A 96 11.99 0.86 27.06
C PRO A 96 12.24 -0.42 27.86
N ASN A 97 11.31 -0.82 28.73
CA ASN A 97 11.45 -2.00 29.56
C ASN A 97 11.25 -3.30 28.76
N VAL A 98 10.24 -3.31 27.87
CA VAL A 98 10.00 -4.40 26.92
C VAL A 98 11.14 -4.54 25.90
N LYS A 99 11.77 -3.42 25.48
CA LYS A 99 12.93 -3.46 24.58
C LYS A 99 14.18 -4.07 25.23
N LYS A 100 14.32 -3.96 26.56
CA LYS A 100 15.46 -4.51 27.32
C LYS A 100 15.32 -6.01 27.60
N THR A 101 14.17 -6.61 27.34
CA THR A 101 13.94 -8.05 27.60
C THR A 101 14.60 -8.94 26.54
N VAL A 102 15.13 -10.08 26.97
CA VAL A 102 15.91 -11.03 26.12
C VAL A 102 15.07 -11.61 24.98
N GLU A 103 13.76 -11.82 25.19
CA GLU A 103 12.83 -12.27 24.16
C GLU A 103 12.77 -11.33 22.95
N TRP A 104 12.78 -10.01 23.17
CA TRP A 104 12.71 -9.02 22.09
C TRP A 104 13.99 -9.04 21.24
N ARG A 105 15.14 -9.24 21.90
CA ARG A 105 16.46 -9.32 21.24
C ARG A 105 16.63 -10.60 20.43
N ASN A 106 16.01 -11.71 20.86
CA ASN A 106 16.03 -12.99 20.15
C ASN A 106 15.04 -13.05 18.99
N ARG A 107 13.87 -12.40 19.11
CA ARG A 107 12.86 -12.32 18.04
C ARG A 107 13.40 -11.63 16.77
N LEU A 108 14.26 -10.62 16.93
CA LEU A 108 14.94 -9.94 15.81
C LEU A 108 15.99 -10.82 15.11
N HIS A 109 16.68 -11.72 15.83
CA HIS A 109 17.68 -12.61 15.24
C HIS A 109 17.07 -13.83 14.52
N SER A 110 15.86 -14.25 14.89
CA SER A 110 15.16 -15.38 14.26
C SER A 110 14.54 -15.08 12.89
N LEU A 111 14.37 -13.80 12.53
CA LEU A 111 13.77 -13.35 11.27
C LEU A 111 14.81 -12.95 10.21
N SER A 112 16.10 -13.11 10.51
CA SER A 112 17.21 -12.73 9.63
C SER A 112 17.99 -13.94 9.10
N ARG A 113 17.38 -15.13 9.10
CA ARG A 113 18.00 -16.37 8.64
C ARG A 113 17.14 -17.05 7.59
#